data_AF-A0A3D3PQW3-F1
#
_entry.id   AF-A0A3D3PQW3-F1
#
_cell.length_a   1.000
_cell.length_b   1.000
_cell.length_c   1.000
_cell.angle_alpha   90.00
_cell.angle_beta   90.00
_cell.angle_gamma   90.00
#
_symmetry.space_group_name_H-M   'P 1'
#
loop_
_entity.id
_entity.type
_entity.pdbx_description
1 polymer ?
#
loop_
_entity_poly.entity_id
_entity_poly.type
_entity_poly.pdbx_seq_one_letter_code
_entity_poly.pdbx_strand_id
1 'polypeptide(L)'
;MLINCVAYQDGKKLTDIPIEDISEYVKRPDCFVWVALKDAEPAELAQMQHEFGLHELAVEDARSGHQRPKIEEYGDSLFVVMHTVELQGDQL
;
A
#
# COMPACT_ATOMS: atom_id res chain seq x y z
N MET A 1 -1.15 9.30 -7.40
CA MET A 1 0.07 9.09 -8.22
C MET A 1 0.91 7.94 -7.69
N LEU A 2 1.15 6.94 -8.54
CA LEU A 2 2.11 5.87 -8.28
C LEU A 2 3.55 6.38 -8.11
N ILE A 3 4.18 6.06 -6.98
CA ILE A 3 5.61 6.29 -6.74
C ILE A 3 6.43 5.07 -7.16
N ASN A 4 6.04 3.88 -6.66
CA ASN A 4 6.71 2.63 -7.01
C ASN A 4 5.75 1.42 -6.90
N CYS A 5 6.07 0.37 -7.65
CA CYS A 5 5.44 -0.93 -7.58
C CYS A 5 6.55 -1.97 -7.79
N VAL A 6 6.92 -2.68 -6.73
CA VAL A 6 8.14 -3.50 -6.71
C VAL A 6 7.86 -4.86 -6.11
N ALA A 7 8.28 -5.91 -6.81
CA ALA A 7 8.31 -7.26 -6.28
C ALA A 7 9.64 -7.53 -5.56
N TYR A 8 9.54 -8.18 -4.42
CA TYR A 8 10.64 -8.70 -3.61
C TYR A 8 10.47 -10.21 -3.45
N GLN A 9 11.58 -10.93 -3.32
CA GLN A 9 11.60 -12.34 -2.95
C GLN A 9 12.81 -12.60 -2.06
N ASP A 10 12.63 -13.39 -0.99
CA ASP A 10 13.69 -13.66 0.00
C ASP A 10 14.37 -12.39 0.53
N GLY A 11 13.58 -11.33 0.75
CA GLY A 11 14.07 -10.04 1.25
C GLY A 11 14.88 -9.20 0.25
N LYS A 12 14.97 -9.60 -1.02
CA LYS A 12 15.71 -8.88 -2.08
C LYS A 12 14.75 -8.32 -3.12
N LYS A 13 15.05 -7.11 -3.63
CA LYS A 13 14.32 -6.55 -4.78
C LYS A 13 14.51 -7.48 -5.99
N LEU A 14 13.41 -7.94 -6.56
CA LEU A 14 13.39 -8.76 -7.76
C LEU A 14 13.31 -7.85 -9.01
N THR A 15 12.25 -7.05 -9.11
CA THR A 15 12.04 -6.09 -10.22
C THR A 15 10.93 -5.10 -9.88
N ASP A 16 10.92 -3.96 -10.56
CA ASP A 16 9.70 -3.14 -10.69
C ASP A 16 8.69 -3.89 -11.58
N ILE A 17 7.40 -3.84 -11.24
CA ILE A 17 6.32 -4.53 -11.98
C ILE A 17 5.19 -3.54 -12.32
N PRO A 18 4.44 -3.77 -13.40
CA PRO A 18 3.20 -3.03 -13.63
C PRO A 18 2.13 -3.45 -12.60
N ILE A 19 1.16 -2.57 -12.34
CA ILE A 19 0.10 -2.81 -11.35
C ILE A 19 -0.71 -4.08 -11.68
N GLU A 20 -0.99 -4.32 -12.95
CA GLU A 20 -1.74 -5.50 -13.44
C GLU A 20 -1.07 -6.85 -13.14
N ASP A 21 0.22 -6.86 -12.82
CA ASP A 21 0.96 -8.07 -12.48
C ASP A 21 0.98 -8.35 -10.97
N ILE A 22 0.51 -7.42 -10.12
CA ILE A 22 0.58 -7.55 -8.65
C ILE A 22 -0.01 -8.89 -8.18
N SER A 23 -1.22 -9.21 -8.64
CA SER A 23 -1.93 -10.42 -8.24
C SER A 23 -1.18 -11.71 -8.61
N GLU A 24 -0.38 -11.70 -9.69
CA GLU A 24 0.45 -12.83 -10.10
C GLU A 24 1.74 -12.98 -9.30
N TYR A 25 2.31 -11.87 -8.81
CA TYR A 25 3.49 -11.90 -7.94
C TYR A 25 3.13 -12.25 -6.50
N VAL A 26 2.02 -11.72 -5.95
CA VAL A 26 1.55 -12.02 -4.58
C VAL A 26 1.24 -13.51 -4.38
N LYS A 27 0.82 -14.22 -5.43
CA LYS A 27 0.57 -15.68 -5.39
C LYS A 27 1.85 -16.52 -5.32
N ARG A 28 3.02 -15.94 -5.61
CA ARG A 28 4.29 -16.68 -5.59
C ARG A 28 4.76 -16.90 -4.15
N PRO A 29 5.29 -18.09 -3.82
CA PRO A 29 5.85 -18.34 -2.50
C PRO A 29 6.99 -17.37 -2.19
N ASP A 30 7.04 -16.91 -0.94
CA ASP A 30 8.06 -16.00 -0.40
C ASP A 30 8.20 -14.67 -1.16
N CYS A 31 7.17 -14.29 -1.92
CA CYS A 31 7.12 -13.05 -2.66
C CYS A 31 6.34 -11.98 -1.89
N PHE A 32 6.84 -10.75 -1.97
CA PHE A 32 6.25 -9.58 -1.34
C PHE A 32 6.21 -8.44 -2.34
N VAL A 33 5.04 -7.82 -2.53
CA VAL A 33 4.88 -6.69 -3.44
C VAL A 33 4.67 -5.42 -2.62
N TRP A 34 5.53 -4.42 -2.83
CA TRP A 34 5.41 -3.09 -2.23
C TRP A 34 4.89 -2.10 -3.25
N VAL A 35 3.78 -1.43 -2.93
CA VAL A 35 3.25 -0.33 -3.74
C VAL A 35 3.16 0.92 -2.88
N ALA A 36 3.78 2.01 -3.35
CA ALA A 36 3.60 3.33 -2.76
C ALA A 36 2.81 4.22 -3.70
N LEU A 37 1.68 4.73 -3.21
CA LEU A 37 0.89 5.77 -3.85
C LEU A 37 0.99 7.05 -3.02
N LYS A 38 1.11 8.18 -3.69
CA LYS A 38 0.98 9.51 -3.10
C LYS A 38 -0.19 10.23 -3.75
N ASP A 39 -1.02 10.87 -2.93
CA ASP A 39 -2.21 11.60 -3.39
C ASP A 39 -3.01 10.73 -4.38
N ALA A 40 -3.35 9.52 -3.92
CA ALA A 40 -3.95 8.49 -4.77
C ALA A 40 -5.35 8.92 -5.23
N GLU A 41 -5.59 8.83 -6.54
CA GLU A 41 -6.93 9.07 -7.08
C GLU A 41 -7.86 7.88 -6.77
N PRO A 42 -9.19 8.10 -6.71
CA PRO A 42 -10.14 7.02 -6.45
C PRO A 42 -9.99 5.82 -7.40
N ALA A 43 -9.62 6.07 -8.67
CA ALA A 43 -9.39 5.01 -9.65
C ALA A 43 -8.13 4.18 -9.34
N GLU A 44 -7.05 4.80 -8.86
CA GLU A 44 -5.83 4.10 -8.44
C GLU A 44 -6.12 3.20 -7.23
N LEU A 45 -6.88 3.71 -6.24
CA LEU A 45 -7.27 2.92 -5.07
C LEU A 45 -8.22 1.76 -5.43
N ALA A 46 -9.15 1.96 -6.37
CA ALA A 46 -9.99 0.89 -6.88
C ALA A 46 -9.18 -0.20 -7.61
N GLN A 47 -8.12 0.19 -8.32
CA GLN A 47 -7.21 -0.78 -8.93
C GLN A 47 -6.44 -1.57 -7.87
N MET A 48 -5.93 -0.92 -6.82
CA MET A 48 -5.30 -1.62 -5.68
C MET A 48 -6.27 -2.57 -4.99
N GLN A 49 -7.54 -2.17 -4.84
CA GLN A 49 -8.58 -3.03 -4.30
C GLN A 49 -8.71 -4.33 -5.09
N HIS A 50 -8.73 -4.23 -6.41
CA HIS A 50 -8.84 -5.39 -7.29
C HIS A 50 -7.60 -6.28 -7.22
N GLU A 51 -6.40 -5.71 -7.37
CA GLU A 51 -5.15 -6.46 -7.50
C GLU A 51 -4.70 -7.14 -6.20
N PHE A 52 -4.90 -6.49 -5.05
CA PHE A 52 -4.58 -7.07 -3.75
C PHE A 52 -5.76 -7.78 -3.09
N GLY A 53 -6.97 -7.67 -3.65
CA GLY A 53 -8.19 -8.18 -3.00
C GLY A 53 -8.52 -7.46 -1.70
N LEU A 54 -8.27 -6.15 -1.62
CA LEU A 54 -8.50 -5.38 -0.40
C LEU A 54 -10.00 -5.31 -0.06
N HIS A 55 -10.30 -5.36 1.23
CA HIS A 55 -11.65 -5.17 1.73
C HIS A 55 -12.18 -3.76 1.40
N GLU A 56 -13.46 -3.64 1.06
CA GLU A 56 -14.08 -2.36 0.67
C GLU A 56 -13.91 -1.26 1.72
N LEU A 57 -14.12 -1.60 3.00
CA LEU A 57 -13.94 -0.69 4.13
C LEU A 57 -12.50 -0.17 4.29
N ALA A 58 -11.49 -0.98 3.95
CA ALA A 58 -10.09 -0.54 4.00
C ALA A 58 -9.82 0.54 2.94
N VAL A 59 -10.43 0.42 1.77
CA VAL A 59 -10.33 1.41 0.68
C VAL A 59 -11.11 2.67 1.01
N GLU A 60 -12.29 2.55 1.63
CA GLU A 60 -13.07 3.68 2.11
C GLU A 60 -12.32 4.48 3.19
N ASP A 61 -11.70 3.79 4.15
CA ASP A 61 -10.88 4.40 5.19
C ASP A 61 -9.65 5.11 4.61
N ALA A 62 -8.97 4.49 3.64
CA ALA A 62 -7.84 5.10 2.94
C ALA A 62 -8.24 6.39 2.18
N ARG A 63 -9.49 6.49 1.70
CA ARG A 63 -10.02 7.70 1.03
C ARG A 63 -10.43 8.80 1.99
N SER A 64 -10.90 8.45 3.18
CA SER A 64 -11.49 9.42 4.12
C SER A 64 -10.43 10.33 4.76
N GLY A 65 -9.18 9.87 4.88
CA GLY A 65 -8.06 10.64 5.41
C GLY A 65 -8.26 11.11 6.86
N HIS A 66 -7.24 11.79 7.43
CA HIS A 66 -7.29 12.46 8.75
C HIS A 66 -7.81 11.61 9.94
N GLN A 67 -7.73 10.29 9.82
CA GLN A 67 -8.09 9.38 10.90
C GLN A 67 -7.03 9.41 12.00
N ARG A 68 -7.44 9.17 13.24
CA ARG A 68 -6.47 8.96 14.33
C ARG A 68 -5.63 7.72 14.03
N PRO A 69 -4.33 7.68 14.42
CA PRO A 69 -3.53 6.48 14.27
C PRO A 69 -4.20 5.27 14.88
N LYS A 70 -4.30 4.19 14.11
CA LYS A 70 -5.04 2.97 14.46
C LYS A 70 -4.49 1.77 13.70
N ILE A 71 -4.82 0.59 14.21
CA ILE A 71 -4.61 -0.71 13.56
C ILE A 71 -5.95 -1.43 13.59
N GLU A 72 -6.41 -1.88 12.42
CA GLU A 72 -7.68 -2.61 12.26
C GLU A 72 -7.49 -3.80 11.33
N GLU A 73 -8.23 -4.87 11.58
CA GLU A 73 -8.27 -6.07 10.74
C GLU A 73 -9.52 -6.02 9.85
N TYR A 74 -9.31 -6.19 8.54
CA TYR A 74 -10.36 -6.29 7.54
C TYR A 74 -10.21 -7.60 6.77
N GLY A 75 -10.93 -8.64 7.20
CA GLY A 75 -10.78 -9.99 6.65
C GLY A 75 -9.34 -10.48 6.85
N ASP A 76 -8.66 -10.78 5.75
CA ASP A 76 -7.27 -11.25 5.75
C ASP A 76 -6.23 -10.10 5.65
N SER A 77 -6.66 -8.84 5.73
CA SER A 77 -5.80 -7.66 5.60
C SER A 77 -5.69 -6.87 6.90
N LEU A 78 -4.49 -6.31 7.15
CA LEU A 78 -4.27 -5.34 8.22
C LEU A 78 -4.26 -3.92 7.64
N PHE A 79 -5.10 -3.04 8.18
CA PHE A 79 -5.13 -1.62 7.85
C PHE A 79 -4.49 -0.81 8.98
N VAL A 80 -3.58 0.09 8.61
CA VAL A 80 -2.82 0.90 9.58
C VAL A 80 -2.83 2.36 9.16
N VAL A 81 -3.20 3.23 10.11
CA VAL A 81 -3.05 4.68 9.98
C VAL A 81 -1.91 5.12 10.88
N MET A 82 -0.96 5.86 10.30
CA MET A 82 0.20 6.40 11.01
C MET A 82 0.35 7.88 10.71
N HIS A 83 0.92 8.64 11.65
CA HIS A 83 1.40 9.99 11.40
C HIS A 83 2.91 9.97 11.24
N THR A 84 3.40 10.60 10.18
CA THR A 84 4.84 10.83 9.99
C THR A 84 5.27 12.01 10.85
N VAL A 85 6.44 11.90 11.47
CA VAL A 85 7.09 13.04 12.13
C VAL A 85 7.90 13.78 11.07
N GLU A 86 7.65 15.08 10.92
CA GLU A 86 8.50 15.96 10.13
C GLU A 86 9.45 16.71 11.06
N LEU A 87 10.75 16.60 10.80
CA LEU A 87 11.74 17.42 11.49
C LEU A 87 11.64 18.86 10.98
N GLN A 88 11.20 19.77 11.83
CA GLN A 88 11.22 21.21 11.53
C GLN A 88 12.62 21.78 11.78
N GLY A 89 13.46 21.76 10.74
CA GLY A 89 14.68 22.59 10.61
C GLY A 89 15.89 22.19 11.47
N ASP A 90 17.07 22.31 10.87
CA ASP A 90 18.35 22.35 11.58
C ASP A 90 18.37 23.56 12.53
N GLN A 91 18.07 23.33 13.80
CA GLN A 91 18.63 24.13 14.89
C GLN A 91 19.35 23.17 15.84
N LEU A 92 20.59 22.85 15.48
CA LEU A 92 21.65 22.52 16.44
C LEU A 92 22.27 23.83 16.94
#